data_AF-A0A196KRI9-F1
#
_entry.id   AF-A0A196KRI9-F1
#
_cell.length_a   1.000
_cell.length_b   1.000
_cell.length_c   1.000
_cell.angle_alpha   90.00
_cell.angle_beta   90.00
_cell.angle_gamma   90.00
#
_symmetry.space_group_name_H-M   'P 1'
#
loop_
_entity.id
_entity.type
_entity.pdbx_description
1 polymer ?
#
loop_
_entity_poly.entity_id
_entity_poly.type
_entity_poly.pdbx_seq_one_letter_code
_entity_poly.pdbx_strand_id
1 'polypeptide(L)'
;MLRSPLAWVTGIIVIWFAAAFLVLPNAALLGVTFFPDGQFSIRAVEKLFGSERALKTLGNSFLLAVTLSITVNVVGVFIVLVTKYFQVRGAKILWLGYATTLIYGGIVLAAGYNFIYGRFGFFTNLMVNIWPDMDRDWFSGYFAVVFVMTFATTTNHMLFLSSSLGKVDYASIEAAKLMGASTWTILRRIVLPVMKPMLFAVTVLTFLIGLGALTAPLVLGGPDFQTVAPLIIDLSRSPITRDIAALLAIVLGIATIILLAIMNRFEKSGVYFSVAKVATPIQKQRIRNPFANVVVHVIAYLMWVIYLIPVVLIVIFSFVDARSILAGSITLDSFTLDNYITVFSSAAAIRPFIVSVVYSALASLIVVGGLLFVARMLQKHRNLLTTAIEYVLHIPWILPIVLIALALVTAFDQPRSIVAGFVLTGTPVLLLIAYISVKIPFTLRLLKAGFASVPDSLEDASRILGAKSLTTFRRILIPLVLPTAAAITALNFNSLLDDYDAAIFLYHPLYKPLGVAIQESTRGENNLDAMPITFVYTVLLMIIMGVTMYLVYGRGSRAGAPRKARKTRA
;
A
#
# COMPACT_ATOMS: atom_id res chain seq x y z
N MET A 1 12.37 14.79 -30.21
CA MET A 1 11.92 14.97 -28.81
C MET A 1 13.02 15.49 -27.89
N LEU A 2 14.21 14.87 -27.80
CA LEU A 2 15.29 15.35 -26.93
C LEU A 2 15.80 16.77 -27.26
N ARG A 3 15.76 17.19 -28.54
CA ARG A 3 16.12 18.56 -28.96
C ARG A 3 15.01 19.60 -28.76
N SER A 4 13.85 19.22 -28.21
CA SER A 4 12.75 20.18 -27.99
C SER A 4 13.00 20.99 -26.71
N PRO A 5 12.66 22.29 -26.67
CA PRO A 5 12.78 23.11 -25.46
C PRO A 5 12.07 22.49 -24.25
N LEU A 6 10.92 21.85 -24.47
CA LEU A 6 10.19 21.14 -23.42
C LEU A 6 10.99 19.99 -22.80
N ALA A 7 11.78 19.26 -23.61
CA ALA A 7 12.61 18.17 -23.09
C ALA A 7 13.73 18.68 -22.18
N TRP A 8 14.34 19.81 -22.54
CA TRP A 8 15.35 20.46 -21.70
C TRP A 8 14.75 20.97 -20.40
N VAL A 9 13.65 21.73 -20.46
CA VAL A 9 12.97 22.25 -19.27
C VAL A 9 12.54 21.11 -18.35
N THR A 10 11.90 20.08 -18.90
CA THR A 10 11.46 18.92 -18.09
C THR A 10 12.65 18.16 -17.52
N GLY A 11 13.72 17.97 -18.30
CA GLY A 11 14.95 17.34 -17.83
C GLY A 11 15.59 18.09 -16.67
N ILE A 12 15.71 19.41 -16.76
CA ILE A 12 16.26 20.27 -15.70
C ILE A 12 15.40 20.17 -14.44
N ILE A 13 14.08 20.27 -14.55
CA ILE A 13 13.15 20.15 -13.39
C ILE A 13 13.29 18.78 -12.72
N VAL A 14 13.34 17.70 -13.51
CA VAL A 14 13.47 16.34 -12.98
C VAL A 14 14.81 16.12 -12.32
N ILE A 15 15.90 16.60 -12.92
CA ILE A 15 17.25 16.50 -12.34
C ILE A 15 17.33 17.31 -11.05
N TRP A 16 16.80 18.53 -11.03
CA TRP A 16 16.73 19.35 -9.81
C TRP A 16 15.91 18.66 -8.72
N PHE A 17 14.71 18.18 -9.03
CA PHE A 17 13.84 17.49 -8.06
C PHE A 17 14.54 16.24 -7.51
N ALA A 18 15.14 15.44 -8.39
CA ALA A 18 15.87 14.24 -8.02
C ALA A 18 17.07 14.57 -7.11
N ALA A 19 17.87 15.58 -7.46
CA ALA A 19 18.99 16.01 -6.64
C ALA A 19 18.51 16.54 -5.27
N ALA A 20 17.49 17.40 -5.25
CA ALA A 20 17.00 18.07 -4.06
C ALA A 20 16.28 17.13 -3.08
N PHE A 21 15.42 16.25 -3.60
CA PHE A 21 14.46 15.50 -2.76
C PHE A 21 14.69 14.00 -2.75
N LEU A 22 15.52 13.45 -3.66
CA LEU A 22 15.82 12.02 -3.70
C LEU A 22 17.27 11.70 -3.34
N VAL A 23 18.24 12.53 -3.72
CA VAL A 23 19.67 12.26 -3.47
C VAL A 23 20.16 12.99 -2.24
N LEU A 24 20.03 14.32 -2.20
CA LEU A 24 20.51 15.16 -1.10
C LEU A 24 19.99 14.71 0.28
N PRO A 25 18.70 14.36 0.47
CA PRO A 25 18.19 13.98 1.79
C PRO A 25 18.86 12.72 2.33
N ASN A 26 19.05 11.73 1.47
CA ASN A 26 19.69 10.47 1.86
C ASN A 26 21.19 10.66 2.13
N ALA A 27 21.86 11.49 1.34
CA ALA A 27 23.24 11.88 1.59
C ALA A 27 23.40 12.66 2.91
N ALA A 28 22.48 13.60 3.19
CA ALA A 28 22.48 14.38 4.43
C ALA A 28 22.27 13.49 5.65
N LEU A 29 21.35 12.52 5.59
CA LEU A 29 21.12 11.57 6.68
C LEU A 29 22.37 10.72 6.96
N LEU A 30 23.05 10.23 5.92
CA LEU A 30 24.33 9.52 6.05
C LEU A 30 25.42 10.42 6.66
N GLY A 31 25.50 11.67 6.20
CA GLY A 31 26.45 12.66 6.70
C GLY A 31 26.26 12.95 8.19
N VAL A 32 25.02 13.21 8.63
CA VAL A 32 24.73 13.47 10.06
C VAL A 32 24.96 12.23 10.92
N THR A 33 24.77 11.03 10.39
CA THR A 33 24.93 9.78 11.15
C THR A 33 26.40 9.39 11.33
N PHE A 34 27.22 9.48 10.28
CA PHE A 34 28.60 8.99 10.27
C PHE A 34 29.66 10.08 10.30
N PHE A 35 29.30 11.34 10.04
CA PHE A 35 30.21 12.48 10.05
C PHE A 35 29.66 13.63 10.92
N PRO A 36 29.33 13.40 12.20
CA PRO A 36 28.95 14.49 13.09
C PRO A 36 30.10 15.51 13.15
N ASP A 37 29.77 16.79 13.02
CA ASP A 37 30.73 17.90 13.01
C ASP A 37 31.84 17.79 11.94
N GLY A 38 31.61 17.00 10.89
CA GLY A 38 32.56 16.78 9.80
C GLY A 38 33.64 15.73 10.07
N GLN A 39 33.63 15.08 11.24
CA GLN A 39 34.56 14.00 11.58
C GLN A 39 33.87 12.64 11.57
N PHE A 40 34.55 11.62 11.04
CA PHE A 40 34.02 10.27 11.04
C PHE A 40 33.77 9.76 12.47
N SER A 41 32.57 9.26 12.74
CA SER A 41 32.17 8.75 14.04
C SER A 41 31.32 7.49 13.92
N ILE A 42 31.60 6.52 14.79
CA ILE A 42 30.81 5.30 14.97
C ILE A 42 29.89 5.38 16.20
N ARG A 43 29.73 6.57 16.81
CA ARG A 43 28.95 6.78 18.03
C ARG A 43 27.51 6.27 17.92
N ALA A 44 26.87 6.48 16.78
CA ALA A 44 25.51 5.98 16.55
C ALA A 44 25.45 4.43 16.60
N VAL A 45 26.50 3.78 16.10
CA VAL A 45 26.66 2.31 16.10
C VAL A 45 26.88 1.81 17.52
N GLU A 46 27.78 2.43 18.27
CA GLU A 46 28.04 2.10 19.69
C GLU A 46 26.78 2.26 20.55
N LYS A 47 26.05 3.38 20.40
CA LYS A 47 24.79 3.63 21.09
C LYS A 47 23.72 2.59 20.75
N LEU A 48 23.64 2.17 19.48
CA LEU A 48 22.68 1.17 19.05
C LEU A 48 22.99 -0.20 19.66
N PHE A 49 24.25 -0.65 19.62
CA PHE A 49 24.65 -1.92 20.22
C PHE A 49 24.61 -1.90 21.76
N GLY A 50 24.77 -0.73 22.38
CA GLY A 50 24.55 -0.55 23.82
C GLY A 50 23.08 -0.50 24.25
N SER A 51 22.13 -0.45 23.30
CA SER A 51 20.70 -0.34 23.59
C SER A 51 19.99 -1.68 23.40
N GLU A 52 19.71 -2.38 24.51
CA GLU A 52 18.94 -3.63 24.50
C GLU A 52 17.56 -3.44 23.84
N ARG A 53 16.90 -2.29 24.10
CA ARG A 53 15.61 -1.94 23.47
C ARG A 53 15.74 -1.87 21.95
N ALA A 54 16.80 -1.24 21.41
CA ALA A 54 17.00 -1.13 19.97
C ALA A 54 17.29 -2.49 19.32
N LEU A 55 18.15 -3.31 19.94
CA LEU A 55 18.47 -4.65 19.46
C LEU A 55 17.27 -5.60 19.49
N LYS A 56 16.50 -5.61 20.59
CA LYS A 56 15.24 -6.39 20.68
C LYS A 56 14.27 -5.98 19.57
N THR A 57 14.16 -4.68 19.31
CA THR A 57 13.25 -4.12 18.29
C THR A 57 13.66 -4.48 16.85
N LEU A 58 14.97 -4.54 16.57
CA LEU A 58 15.50 -5.06 15.30
C LEU A 58 15.11 -6.53 15.13
N GLY A 59 15.29 -7.34 16.17
CA GLY A 59 14.86 -8.75 16.20
C GLY A 59 13.37 -8.91 15.97
N ASN A 60 12.54 -8.12 16.65
CA ASN A 60 11.08 -8.12 16.48
C ASN A 60 10.64 -7.82 15.05
N SER A 61 11.30 -6.87 14.38
CA SER A 61 10.95 -6.49 13.00
C SER A 61 11.30 -7.59 12.01
N PHE A 62 12.45 -8.24 12.21
CA PHE A 62 12.84 -9.39 11.40
C PHE A 62 11.93 -10.60 11.65
N LEU A 63 11.61 -10.89 12.92
CA LEU A 63 10.67 -11.95 13.31
C LEU A 63 9.29 -11.73 12.69
N LEU A 64 8.78 -10.49 12.72
CA LEU A 64 7.52 -10.13 12.08
C LEU A 64 7.58 -10.33 10.56
N ALA A 65 8.66 -9.90 9.90
CA ALA A 65 8.84 -10.08 8.45
C ALA A 65 8.82 -11.54 8.02
N VAL A 66 9.50 -12.43 8.77
CA VAL A 66 9.51 -13.87 8.52
C VAL A 66 8.13 -14.48 8.73
N THR A 67 7.49 -14.18 9.87
CA THR A 67 6.18 -14.75 10.20
C THR A 67 5.09 -14.28 9.24
N LEU A 68 5.11 -13.01 8.82
CA LEU A 68 4.20 -12.51 7.80
C LEU A 68 4.44 -13.18 6.45
N SER A 69 5.70 -13.37 6.06
CA SER A 69 6.01 -14.10 4.83
C SER A 69 5.42 -15.50 4.82
N ILE A 70 5.31 -16.17 5.97
CA ILE A 70 4.69 -17.50 6.05
C ILE A 70 3.16 -17.38 6.08
N THR A 71 2.61 -16.65 7.05
CA THR A 71 1.17 -16.57 7.31
C THR A 71 0.40 -15.98 6.14
N VAL A 72 0.90 -14.89 5.53
CA VAL A 72 0.28 -14.22 4.39
C VAL A 72 0.34 -15.09 3.14
N ASN A 73 1.41 -15.87 2.93
CA ASN A 73 1.44 -16.80 1.80
C ASN A 73 0.43 -17.93 1.96
N VAL A 74 0.29 -18.50 3.15
CA VAL A 74 -0.71 -19.53 3.43
C VAL A 74 -2.12 -18.99 3.15
N VAL A 75 -2.46 -17.86 3.78
CA VAL A 75 -3.78 -17.23 3.67
C VAL A 75 -4.02 -16.69 2.25
N GLY A 76 -3.06 -15.98 1.68
CA GLY A 76 -3.11 -15.36 0.36
C GLY A 76 -3.24 -16.38 -0.78
N VAL A 77 -2.51 -17.49 -0.73
CA VAL A 77 -2.68 -18.59 -1.70
C VAL A 77 -4.06 -19.21 -1.56
N PHE A 78 -4.50 -19.46 -0.33
CA PHE A 78 -5.80 -20.07 -0.08
C PHE A 78 -6.95 -19.22 -0.65
N ILE A 79 -7.01 -17.91 -0.36
CA ILE A 79 -8.08 -17.04 -0.87
C ILE A 79 -8.07 -16.95 -2.41
N VAL A 80 -6.89 -16.95 -3.04
CA VAL A 80 -6.78 -16.94 -4.51
C VAL A 80 -7.31 -18.25 -5.10
N LEU A 81 -6.95 -19.39 -4.50
CA LEU A 81 -7.42 -20.70 -4.97
C LEU A 81 -8.93 -20.85 -4.81
N VAL A 82 -9.50 -20.46 -3.68
CA VAL A 82 -10.95 -20.54 -3.42
C VAL A 82 -11.75 -19.62 -4.34
N THR A 83 -11.26 -18.41 -4.61
CA THR A 83 -12.00 -17.45 -5.44
C THR A 83 -11.84 -17.67 -6.94
N LYS A 84 -10.65 -18.11 -7.40
CA LYS A 84 -10.30 -18.18 -8.83
C LYS A 84 -10.10 -19.60 -9.36
N TYR A 85 -9.56 -20.54 -8.57
CA TYR A 85 -9.19 -21.88 -9.06
C TYR A 85 -10.27 -22.95 -8.79
N PHE A 86 -10.82 -23.02 -7.58
CA PHE A 86 -11.80 -24.04 -7.19
C PHE A 86 -13.26 -23.62 -7.46
N GLN A 87 -14.12 -24.60 -7.73
CA GLN A 87 -15.57 -24.44 -7.81
C GLN A 87 -16.18 -24.38 -6.40
N VAL A 88 -16.05 -23.21 -5.75
CA VAL A 88 -16.64 -22.93 -4.44
C VAL A 88 -17.94 -22.14 -4.63
N ARG A 89 -19.01 -22.54 -3.93
CA ARG A 89 -20.30 -21.83 -3.97
C ARG A 89 -20.11 -20.41 -3.44
N GLY A 90 -20.74 -19.42 -4.07
CA GLY A 90 -20.62 -18.03 -3.62
C GLY A 90 -19.23 -17.40 -3.81
N ALA A 91 -18.36 -17.95 -4.69
CA ALA A 91 -17.00 -17.42 -4.90
C ALA A 91 -16.92 -15.90 -5.21
N LYS A 92 -17.97 -15.31 -5.80
CA LYS A 92 -18.07 -13.85 -5.99
C LYS A 92 -18.25 -13.10 -4.66
N ILE A 93 -19.09 -13.62 -3.77
CA ILE A 93 -19.33 -13.06 -2.42
C ILE A 93 -18.05 -13.20 -1.58
N LEU A 94 -17.41 -14.37 -1.63
CA LEU A 94 -16.12 -14.59 -0.99
C LEU A 94 -15.08 -13.56 -1.47
N TRP A 95 -14.98 -13.39 -2.80
CA TRP A 95 -14.08 -12.39 -3.38
C TRP A 95 -14.41 -10.97 -2.93
N LEU A 96 -15.68 -10.58 -2.86
CA LEU A 96 -16.10 -9.25 -2.37
C LEU A 96 -15.69 -9.02 -0.91
N GLY A 97 -15.84 -10.03 -0.04
CA GLY A 97 -15.42 -9.91 1.36
C GLY A 97 -13.90 -9.85 1.51
N TYR A 98 -13.13 -10.63 0.76
CA TYR A 98 -11.67 -10.53 0.80
C TYR A 98 -11.15 -9.23 0.17
N ALA A 99 -11.85 -8.72 -0.84
CA ALA A 99 -11.50 -7.47 -1.51
C ALA A 99 -11.75 -6.22 -0.66
N THR A 100 -12.35 -6.33 0.53
CA THR A 100 -12.53 -5.18 1.44
C THR A 100 -11.19 -4.56 1.83
N THR A 101 -10.11 -5.34 1.88
CA THR A 101 -8.75 -4.83 2.17
C THR A 101 -8.19 -3.92 1.08
N LEU A 102 -8.86 -3.76 -0.07
CA LEU A 102 -8.52 -2.75 -1.09
C LEU A 102 -9.01 -1.35 -0.73
N ILE A 103 -10.04 -1.25 0.11
CA ILE A 103 -10.68 0.02 0.51
C ILE A 103 -10.53 0.29 2.01
N TYR A 104 -10.04 -0.68 2.76
CA TYR A 104 -9.87 -0.65 4.21
C TYR A 104 -8.47 -1.18 4.54
N GLY A 105 -7.51 -0.26 4.75
CA GLY A 105 -6.09 -0.56 4.92
C GLY A 105 -5.40 0.38 5.92
N GLY A 106 -4.06 0.30 5.98
CA GLY A 106 -3.24 1.25 6.74
C GLY A 106 -3.65 1.41 8.21
N ILE A 107 -3.71 2.68 8.65
CA ILE A 107 -4.02 3.07 10.04
C ILE A 107 -5.47 2.85 10.38
N VAL A 108 -6.34 3.01 9.39
CA VAL A 108 -7.78 2.82 9.50
C VAL A 108 -8.08 1.37 9.86
N LEU A 109 -7.39 0.44 9.19
CA LEU A 109 -7.52 -0.99 9.47
C LEU A 109 -6.97 -1.35 10.85
N ALA A 110 -5.77 -0.90 11.21
CA ALA A 110 -5.19 -1.19 12.53
C ALA A 110 -6.06 -0.63 13.68
N ALA A 111 -6.54 0.62 13.54
CA ALA A 111 -7.44 1.25 14.50
C ALA A 111 -8.78 0.51 14.62
N GLY A 112 -9.39 0.14 13.50
CA GLY A 112 -10.66 -0.59 13.51
C GLY A 112 -10.56 -1.94 14.20
N TYR A 113 -9.46 -2.69 14.00
CA TYR A 113 -9.22 -3.91 14.78
C TYR A 113 -9.00 -3.62 16.27
N ASN A 114 -8.29 -2.55 16.63
CA ASN A 114 -8.11 -2.15 18.03
C ASN A 114 -9.45 -1.80 18.71
N PHE A 115 -10.33 -1.09 18.02
CA PHE A 115 -11.65 -0.74 18.55
C PHE A 115 -12.61 -1.93 18.69
N ILE A 116 -12.36 -3.03 17.99
CA ILE A 116 -13.19 -4.23 18.09
C ILE A 116 -12.60 -5.19 19.13
N TYR A 117 -11.31 -5.48 19.04
CA TYR A 117 -10.68 -6.56 19.81
C TYR A 117 -9.70 -6.09 20.88
N GLY A 118 -9.25 -4.83 20.86
CA GLY A 118 -8.31 -4.30 21.84
C GLY A 118 -8.90 -4.24 23.26
N ARG A 119 -8.13 -3.69 24.20
CA ARG A 119 -8.46 -3.65 25.64
C ARG A 119 -9.85 -3.11 25.96
N PHE A 120 -10.25 -2.05 25.28
CA PHE A 120 -11.56 -1.39 25.42
C PHE A 120 -12.48 -1.68 24.23
N GLY A 121 -12.14 -2.70 23.44
CA GLY A 121 -12.86 -3.02 22.22
C GLY A 121 -14.22 -3.65 22.48
N PHE A 122 -15.13 -3.49 21.52
CA PHE A 122 -16.49 -4.02 21.60
C PHE A 122 -16.54 -5.52 21.91
N PHE A 123 -15.74 -6.32 21.20
CA PHE A 123 -15.69 -7.77 21.39
C PHE A 123 -15.10 -8.15 22.75
N THR A 124 -14.05 -7.46 23.19
CA THR A 124 -13.44 -7.69 24.51
C THR A 124 -14.45 -7.40 25.62
N ASN A 125 -15.18 -6.29 25.56
CA ASN A 125 -16.20 -5.96 26.57
C ASN A 125 -17.35 -6.99 26.56
N LEU A 126 -17.78 -7.45 25.39
CA LEU A 126 -18.79 -8.51 25.27
C LEU A 126 -18.30 -9.83 25.90
N MET A 127 -17.03 -10.20 25.67
CA MET A 127 -16.44 -11.39 26.26
C MET A 127 -16.25 -11.27 27.77
N VAL A 128 -15.83 -10.10 28.28
CA VAL A 128 -15.69 -9.85 29.73
C VAL A 128 -17.03 -9.95 30.46
N ASN A 129 -18.14 -9.55 29.81
CA ASN A 129 -19.48 -9.74 30.38
C ASN A 129 -19.86 -11.22 30.53
N ILE A 130 -19.29 -12.11 29.72
CA ILE A 130 -19.51 -13.57 29.78
C ILE A 130 -18.47 -14.25 30.68
N TRP A 131 -17.22 -13.79 30.62
CA TRP A 131 -16.04 -14.30 31.32
C TRP A 131 -15.30 -13.13 32.01
N PRO A 132 -15.67 -12.77 33.25
CA PRO A 132 -15.13 -11.60 33.93
C PRO A 132 -13.61 -11.63 34.17
N ASP A 133 -13.04 -12.82 34.33
CA ASP A 133 -11.59 -13.02 34.57
C ASP A 133 -10.74 -13.02 33.29
N MET A 134 -11.35 -12.79 32.12
CA MET A 134 -10.62 -12.74 30.85
C MET A 134 -9.64 -11.55 30.84
N ASP A 135 -8.41 -11.82 30.41
CA ASP A 135 -7.43 -10.78 30.16
C ASP A 135 -7.95 -9.81 29.08
N ARG A 136 -8.08 -8.53 29.44
CA ARG A 136 -8.55 -7.51 28.50
C ARG A 136 -7.49 -7.19 27.44
N ASP A 137 -6.22 -7.41 27.75
CA ASP A 137 -5.10 -7.15 26.84
C ASP A 137 -4.78 -8.33 25.92
N TRP A 138 -5.65 -9.35 25.85
CA TRP A 138 -5.49 -10.56 25.03
C TRP A 138 -5.20 -10.31 23.54
N PHE A 139 -5.70 -9.20 22.99
CA PHE A 139 -5.47 -8.77 21.61
C PHE A 139 -4.51 -7.58 21.55
N SER A 140 -3.33 -7.75 22.14
CA SER A 140 -2.22 -6.82 22.03
C SER A 140 -0.92 -7.59 21.74
N GLY A 141 0.18 -6.87 21.50
CA GLY A 141 1.48 -7.50 21.31
C GLY A 141 1.68 -8.12 19.93
N TYR A 142 2.64 -9.04 19.86
CA TYR A 142 3.06 -9.70 18.63
C TYR A 142 1.90 -10.42 17.91
N PHE A 143 1.04 -11.11 18.67
CA PHE A 143 -0.08 -11.87 18.11
C PHE A 143 -1.07 -10.97 17.36
N ALA A 144 -1.52 -9.89 17.99
CA ALA A 144 -2.48 -8.95 17.39
C ALA A 144 -1.92 -8.33 16.11
N VAL A 145 -0.63 -7.93 16.13
CA VAL A 145 0.07 -7.39 14.96
C VAL A 145 0.13 -8.41 13.82
N VAL A 146 0.58 -9.63 14.09
CA VAL A 146 0.66 -10.69 13.07
C VAL A 146 -0.74 -10.97 12.51
N PHE A 147 -1.74 -11.19 13.37
CA PHE A 147 -3.11 -11.50 12.97
C PHE A 147 -3.67 -10.45 12.00
N VAL A 148 -3.62 -9.18 12.39
CA VAL A 148 -4.17 -8.09 11.58
C VAL A 148 -3.39 -7.91 10.27
N MET A 149 -2.06 -7.94 10.34
CA MET A 149 -1.22 -7.79 9.15
C MET A 149 -1.34 -8.99 8.19
N THR A 150 -1.57 -10.20 8.69
CA THR A 150 -1.78 -11.39 7.86
C THR A 150 -2.94 -11.15 6.89
N PHE A 151 -4.08 -10.67 7.39
CA PHE A 151 -5.24 -10.41 6.53
C PHE A 151 -5.07 -9.15 5.69
N ALA A 152 -4.57 -8.06 6.27
CA ALA A 152 -4.41 -6.77 5.59
C ALA A 152 -3.50 -6.84 4.34
N THR A 153 -2.45 -7.67 4.39
CA THR A 153 -1.43 -7.72 3.32
C THR A 153 -1.75 -8.72 2.20
N THR A 154 -2.82 -9.51 2.34
CA THR A 154 -3.25 -10.50 1.33
C THR A 154 -3.78 -9.89 0.04
N THR A 155 -4.06 -8.59 0.04
CA THR A 155 -4.41 -7.81 -1.15
C THR A 155 -3.38 -8.00 -2.27
N ASN A 156 -2.09 -8.03 -1.93
CA ASN A 156 -1.02 -8.24 -2.89
C ASN A 156 -1.12 -9.61 -3.58
N HIS A 157 -1.42 -10.67 -2.82
CA HIS A 157 -1.68 -12.01 -3.36
C HIS A 157 -2.90 -12.00 -4.27
N MET A 158 -4.00 -11.37 -3.85
CA MET A 158 -5.20 -11.27 -4.69
C MET A 158 -4.95 -10.58 -6.04
N LEU A 159 -4.16 -9.50 -6.06
CA LEU A 159 -3.85 -8.76 -7.28
C LEU A 159 -2.85 -9.50 -8.17
N PHE A 160 -1.73 -9.95 -7.60
CA PHE A 160 -0.62 -10.48 -8.39
C PHE A 160 -0.75 -11.98 -8.69
N LEU A 161 -1.16 -12.81 -7.73
CA LEU A 161 -1.30 -14.25 -7.97
C LEU A 161 -2.51 -14.59 -8.84
N SER A 162 -3.61 -13.84 -8.74
CA SER A 162 -4.75 -14.05 -9.66
C SER A 162 -4.33 -13.86 -11.12
N SER A 163 -3.47 -12.88 -11.38
CA SER A 163 -2.93 -12.61 -12.73
C SER A 163 -1.97 -13.71 -13.18
N SER A 164 -1.17 -14.25 -12.27
CA SER A 164 -0.29 -15.39 -12.56
C SER A 164 -1.05 -16.68 -12.82
N LEU A 165 -2.17 -16.90 -12.12
CA LEU A 165 -3.00 -18.07 -12.31
C LEU A 165 -3.52 -18.10 -13.76
N GLY A 166 -3.96 -16.96 -14.31
CA GLY A 166 -4.38 -16.83 -15.71
C GLY A 166 -3.34 -17.22 -16.77
N LYS A 167 -2.06 -17.41 -16.39
CA LYS A 167 -1.00 -17.87 -17.29
C LYS A 167 -0.88 -19.40 -17.36
N VAL A 168 -1.55 -20.13 -16.48
CA VAL A 168 -1.51 -21.60 -16.45
C VAL A 168 -2.23 -22.14 -17.69
N ASP A 169 -1.52 -22.93 -18.49
CA ASP A 169 -2.10 -23.60 -19.66
C ASP A 169 -3.13 -24.66 -19.22
N TYR A 170 -4.37 -24.46 -19.64
CA TYR A 170 -5.46 -25.36 -19.28
C TYR A 170 -5.32 -26.73 -19.95
N ALA A 171 -4.71 -26.82 -21.14
CA ALA A 171 -4.49 -28.10 -21.83
C ALA A 171 -3.59 -29.02 -21.00
N SER A 172 -2.56 -28.47 -20.35
CA SER A 172 -1.70 -29.19 -19.41
C SER A 172 -2.48 -29.78 -18.22
N ILE A 173 -3.52 -29.09 -17.73
CA ILE A 173 -4.41 -29.59 -16.68
C ILE A 173 -5.29 -30.72 -17.19
N GLU A 174 -5.85 -30.59 -18.40
CA GLU A 174 -6.70 -31.63 -19.00
C GLU A 174 -5.92 -32.91 -19.32
N ALA A 175 -4.73 -32.79 -19.91
CA ALA A 175 -3.85 -33.92 -20.18
C ALA A 175 -3.52 -34.68 -18.87
N ALA A 176 -3.21 -33.96 -17.80
CA ALA A 176 -2.97 -34.57 -16.50
C ALA A 176 -4.20 -35.30 -15.94
N LYS A 177 -5.41 -34.74 -16.10
CA LYS A 177 -6.66 -35.42 -15.71
C LYS A 177 -6.92 -36.68 -16.53
N LEU A 178 -6.65 -36.65 -17.84
CA LEU A 178 -6.79 -37.81 -18.73
C LEU A 178 -5.82 -38.93 -18.34
N MET A 179 -4.63 -38.58 -17.85
CA MET A 179 -3.66 -39.52 -17.25
C MET A 179 -4.02 -39.97 -15.81
N GLY A 180 -5.21 -39.62 -15.30
CA GLY A 180 -5.67 -40.04 -13.98
C GLY A 180 -5.13 -39.22 -12.80
N ALA A 181 -4.45 -38.08 -13.04
CA ALA A 181 -3.93 -37.26 -11.95
C ALA A 181 -5.06 -36.66 -11.10
N SER A 182 -4.91 -36.75 -9.77
CA SER A 182 -5.83 -36.12 -8.82
C SER A 182 -5.75 -34.59 -8.87
N THR A 183 -6.81 -33.89 -8.44
CA THR A 183 -6.84 -32.42 -8.36
C THR A 183 -5.69 -31.87 -7.50
N TRP A 184 -5.31 -32.58 -6.42
CA TRP A 184 -4.19 -32.21 -5.57
C TRP A 184 -2.84 -32.38 -6.27
N THR A 185 -2.68 -33.48 -7.01
CA THR A 185 -1.48 -33.74 -7.83
C THR A 185 -1.30 -32.63 -8.86
N ILE A 186 -2.37 -32.25 -9.56
CA ILE A 186 -2.37 -31.16 -10.54
C ILE A 186 -2.02 -29.82 -9.88
N LEU A 187 -2.65 -29.50 -8.75
CA LEU A 187 -2.34 -28.28 -8.00
C LEU A 187 -0.85 -28.21 -7.62
N ARG A 188 -0.32 -29.28 -7.03
CA ARG A 188 1.06 -29.31 -6.50
C ARG A 188 2.13 -29.40 -7.58
N ARG A 189 1.89 -30.14 -8.68
CA ARG A 189 2.91 -30.42 -9.70
C ARG A 189 2.81 -29.56 -10.96
N ILE A 190 1.67 -28.91 -11.22
CA ILE A 190 1.45 -28.09 -12.42
C ILE A 190 1.19 -26.65 -12.01
N VAL A 191 0.15 -26.40 -11.22
CA VAL A 191 -0.33 -25.03 -10.95
C VAL A 191 0.62 -24.25 -10.03
N LEU A 192 0.96 -24.80 -8.86
CA LEU A 192 1.85 -24.12 -7.89
C LEU A 192 3.26 -23.87 -8.46
N PRO A 193 3.89 -24.81 -9.20
CA PRO A 193 5.18 -24.54 -9.85
C PRO A 193 5.12 -23.40 -10.87
N VAL A 194 4.07 -23.32 -11.68
CA VAL A 194 3.88 -22.18 -12.61
C VAL A 194 3.69 -20.86 -11.86
N MET A 195 3.02 -20.88 -10.70
CA MET A 195 2.83 -19.70 -9.86
C MET A 195 4.07 -19.36 -9.00
N LYS A 196 5.05 -20.27 -8.87
CA LYS A 196 6.21 -20.13 -7.96
C LYS A 196 6.99 -18.82 -8.15
N PRO A 197 7.27 -18.33 -9.37
CA PRO A 197 7.98 -17.05 -9.54
C PRO A 197 7.19 -15.87 -8.97
N MET A 198 5.86 -15.85 -9.19
CA MET A 198 5.01 -14.81 -8.63
C MET A 198 4.88 -14.97 -7.11
N LEU A 199 4.77 -16.20 -6.60
CA LEU A 199 4.76 -16.46 -5.15
C LEU A 199 6.03 -15.93 -4.48
N PHE A 200 7.20 -16.19 -5.06
CA PHE A 200 8.46 -15.67 -4.57
C PHE A 200 8.47 -14.13 -4.54
N ALA A 201 8.09 -13.48 -5.63
CA ALA A 201 8.03 -12.02 -5.70
C ALA A 201 7.06 -11.43 -4.66
N VAL A 202 5.84 -11.98 -4.50
CA VAL A 202 4.90 -11.50 -3.48
C VAL A 202 5.39 -11.82 -2.06
N THR A 203 6.14 -12.91 -1.86
CA THR A 203 6.77 -13.24 -0.57
C THR A 203 7.80 -12.20 -0.19
N VAL A 204 8.70 -11.83 -1.11
CA VAL A 204 9.70 -10.78 -0.86
C VAL A 204 9.01 -9.43 -0.58
N LEU A 205 7.97 -9.08 -1.34
CA LEU A 205 7.18 -7.87 -1.07
C LEU A 205 6.56 -7.90 0.34
N THR A 206 6.02 -9.05 0.76
CA THR A 206 5.42 -9.22 2.10
C THR A 206 6.48 -9.11 3.20
N PHE A 207 7.65 -9.70 2.98
CA PHE A 207 8.78 -9.59 3.89
C PHE A 207 9.19 -8.13 4.08
N LEU A 208 9.30 -7.37 2.99
CA LEU A 208 9.61 -5.93 3.04
C LEU A 208 8.56 -5.13 3.80
N ILE A 209 7.28 -5.42 3.59
CA ILE A 209 6.18 -4.80 4.34
C ILE A 209 6.28 -5.10 5.84
N GLY A 210 6.63 -6.34 6.21
CA GLY A 210 6.81 -6.73 7.61
C GLY A 210 8.03 -6.07 8.26
N LEU A 211 9.14 -5.94 7.53
CA LEU A 211 10.37 -5.29 8.01
C LEU A 211 10.13 -3.81 8.32
N GLY A 212 9.40 -3.12 7.43
CA GLY A 212 9.06 -1.70 7.56
C GLY A 212 7.73 -1.44 8.26
N ALA A 213 7.15 -2.43 8.94
CA ALA A 213 5.84 -2.31 9.54
C ALA A 213 5.83 -1.21 10.61
N LEU A 214 5.04 -0.17 10.37
CA LEU A 214 4.89 0.96 11.27
C LEU A 214 3.53 0.94 11.97
N THR A 215 2.49 1.06 11.17
CA THR A 215 1.15 1.37 11.63
C THR A 215 0.53 0.29 12.53
N ALA A 216 0.55 -0.99 12.12
CA ALA A 216 -0.02 -2.07 12.92
C ALA A 216 0.74 -2.32 14.24
N PRO A 217 2.09 -2.40 14.27
CA PRO A 217 2.85 -2.46 15.52
C PRO A 217 2.62 -1.26 16.44
N LEU A 218 2.47 -0.06 15.88
CA LEU A 218 2.22 1.14 16.69
C LEU A 218 0.87 1.13 17.41
N VAL A 219 -0.17 0.60 16.76
CA VAL A 219 -1.54 0.58 17.29
C VAL A 219 -1.80 -0.66 18.16
N LEU A 220 -1.33 -1.82 17.72
CA LEU A 220 -1.70 -3.12 18.30
C LEU A 220 -0.56 -3.77 19.10
N GLY A 221 0.67 -3.26 18.97
CA GLY A 221 1.85 -3.88 19.59
C GLY A 221 1.91 -3.76 21.10
N GLY A 222 1.12 -2.88 21.72
CA GLY A 222 1.08 -2.70 23.16
C GLY A 222 2.46 -2.35 23.76
N PRO A 223 2.67 -2.58 25.06
CA PRO A 223 3.97 -2.35 25.71
C PRO A 223 5.03 -3.41 25.34
N ASP A 224 4.60 -4.60 24.92
CA ASP A 224 5.49 -5.77 24.82
C ASP A 224 6.13 -5.95 23.45
N PHE A 225 5.52 -5.40 22.40
CA PHE A 225 5.97 -5.60 21.02
C PHE A 225 6.09 -4.28 20.24
N GLN A 226 7.33 -3.88 19.97
CA GLN A 226 7.66 -2.73 19.13
C GLN A 226 8.53 -3.18 17.95
N THR A 227 8.31 -2.60 16.77
CA THR A 227 9.16 -2.73 15.58
C THR A 227 10.02 -1.48 15.38
N VAL A 228 10.96 -1.53 14.43
CA VAL A 228 11.95 -0.48 14.19
C VAL A 228 11.30 0.84 13.81
N ALA A 229 10.26 0.82 12.98
CA ALA A 229 9.61 2.04 12.51
C ALA A 229 8.93 2.86 13.64
N PRO A 230 8.11 2.28 14.53
CA PRO A 230 7.62 2.95 15.73
C PRO A 230 8.74 3.44 16.65
N LEU A 231 9.80 2.64 16.85
CA LEU A 231 10.92 3.05 17.69
C LEU A 231 11.64 4.27 17.11
N ILE A 232 11.78 4.33 15.78
CA ILE A 232 12.35 5.50 15.11
C ILE A 232 11.55 6.77 15.44
N ILE A 233 10.21 6.71 15.50
CA ILE A 233 9.37 7.86 15.91
C ILE A 233 9.70 8.30 17.34
N ASP A 234 9.78 7.34 18.26
CA ASP A 234 10.06 7.65 19.67
C ASP A 234 11.45 8.28 19.82
N LEU A 235 12.47 7.70 19.17
CA LEU A 235 13.85 8.15 19.27
C LEU A 235 14.11 9.45 18.49
N SER A 236 13.36 9.74 17.42
CA SER A 236 13.53 10.97 16.63
C SER A 236 13.03 12.23 17.35
N ARG A 237 12.21 12.08 18.41
CA ARG A 237 11.67 13.20 19.20
C ARG A 237 12.67 13.78 20.19
N SER A 238 13.74 13.05 20.53
CA SER A 238 14.78 13.50 21.45
C SER A 238 16.10 13.73 20.73
N PRO A 239 16.77 14.89 20.91
CA PRO A 239 18.08 15.15 20.33
C PRO A 239 19.14 14.11 20.71
N ILE A 240 19.04 13.51 21.90
CA ILE A 240 20.05 12.57 22.44
C ILE A 240 20.02 11.21 21.72
N THR A 241 18.84 10.82 21.21
CA THR A 241 18.59 9.52 20.59
C THR A 241 18.34 9.59 19.08
N ARG A 242 18.33 10.79 18.49
CA ARG A 242 18.07 11.01 17.06
C ARG A 242 19.10 10.33 16.16
N ASP A 243 20.33 10.19 16.64
CA ASP A 243 21.42 9.46 15.98
C ASP A 243 21.15 7.95 15.90
N ILE A 244 20.58 7.34 16.95
CA ILE A 244 20.12 5.94 16.92
C ILE A 244 18.97 5.79 15.92
N ALA A 245 18.02 6.74 15.90
CA ALA A 245 16.89 6.72 14.98
C ALA A 245 17.34 6.77 13.50
N ALA A 246 18.30 7.64 13.19
CA ALA A 246 18.87 7.77 11.86
C ALA A 246 19.61 6.48 11.43
N LEU A 247 20.40 5.89 12.33
CA LEU A 247 21.08 4.62 12.05
C LEU A 247 20.09 3.47 11.83
N LEU A 248 19.06 3.34 12.66
CA LEU A 248 18.01 2.33 12.48
C LEU A 248 17.30 2.47 11.13
N ALA A 249 17.02 3.70 10.70
CA ALA A 249 16.45 3.97 9.39
C ALA A 249 17.40 3.51 8.28
N ILE A 250 18.69 3.85 8.36
CA ILE A 250 19.72 3.43 7.39
C ILE A 250 19.83 1.90 7.34
N VAL A 251 19.82 1.20 8.48
CA VAL A 251 19.85 -0.27 8.55
C VAL A 251 18.66 -0.87 7.82
N LEU A 252 17.45 -0.33 8.03
CA LEU A 252 16.26 -0.76 7.31
C LEU A 252 16.33 -0.48 5.80
N GLY A 253 16.94 0.66 5.43
CA GLY A 253 17.27 1.01 4.05
C GLY A 253 18.16 -0.02 3.37
N ILE A 254 19.28 -0.36 4.02
CA ILE A 254 20.24 -1.35 3.53
C ILE A 254 19.57 -2.73 3.40
N ALA A 255 18.78 -3.15 4.39
CA ALA A 255 18.04 -4.40 4.34
C ALA A 255 17.08 -4.45 3.12
N THR A 256 16.37 -3.35 2.86
CA THR A 256 15.46 -3.23 1.72
C THR A 256 16.20 -3.27 0.38
N ILE A 257 17.33 -2.56 0.27
CA ILE A 257 18.21 -2.58 -0.91
C ILE A 257 18.68 -4.01 -1.21
N ILE A 258 19.18 -4.72 -0.19
CA ILE A 258 19.70 -6.09 -0.33
C ILE A 258 18.59 -7.03 -0.81
N LEU A 259 17.41 -6.98 -0.19
CA LEU A 259 16.29 -7.85 -0.54
C LEU A 259 15.73 -7.58 -1.94
N LEU A 260 15.65 -6.31 -2.34
CA LEU A 260 15.26 -5.95 -3.71
C LEU A 260 16.32 -6.36 -4.72
N ALA A 261 17.61 -6.26 -4.40
CA ALA A 261 18.68 -6.76 -5.27
C ALA A 261 18.57 -8.28 -5.47
N ILE A 262 18.28 -9.02 -4.39
CA ILE A 262 17.99 -10.47 -4.44
C ILE A 262 16.78 -10.73 -5.34
N MET A 263 15.65 -10.06 -5.10
CA MET A 263 14.42 -10.21 -5.90
C MET A 263 14.67 -9.96 -7.39
N ASN A 264 15.32 -8.85 -7.73
CA ASN A 264 15.63 -8.48 -9.11
C ASN A 264 16.56 -9.49 -9.79
N ARG A 265 17.49 -10.10 -9.06
CA ARG A 265 18.37 -11.15 -9.58
C ARG A 265 17.57 -12.42 -9.90
N PHE A 266 16.64 -12.82 -9.04
CA PHE A 266 15.75 -13.95 -9.30
C PHE A 266 14.79 -13.70 -10.47
N GLU A 267 14.21 -12.50 -10.59
CA GLU A 267 13.33 -12.16 -11.72
C GLU A 267 14.06 -12.19 -13.07
N LYS A 268 15.31 -11.71 -13.12
CA LYS A 268 16.14 -11.74 -14.35
C LYS A 268 16.56 -13.14 -14.79
N SER A 269 16.54 -14.13 -13.88
CA SER A 269 16.97 -15.50 -14.17
C SER A 269 16.01 -16.31 -15.06
N GLY A 270 14.92 -15.69 -15.56
CA GLY A 270 14.17 -16.23 -16.69
C GLY A 270 13.35 -17.47 -16.37
N VAL A 271 12.86 -17.61 -15.14
CA VAL A 271 11.94 -18.71 -14.76
C VAL A 271 10.54 -18.45 -15.34
N TYR A 272 10.45 -18.47 -16.67
CA TYR A 272 9.21 -18.53 -17.44
C TYR A 272 8.78 -19.98 -17.50
N PHE A 273 8.10 -20.47 -16.46
CA PHE A 273 7.34 -21.70 -16.61
C PHE A 273 6.23 -21.48 -17.63
N SER A 274 6.10 -22.43 -18.57
CA SER A 274 5.08 -22.53 -19.63
C SER A 274 3.94 -21.53 -19.50
N VAL A 275 4.09 -20.38 -20.13
CA VAL A 275 3.02 -19.38 -20.23
C VAL A 275 2.09 -19.88 -21.31
N ALA A 276 0.79 -19.98 -21.01
CA ALA A 276 -0.23 -20.29 -22.00
C ALA A 276 -0.04 -19.37 -23.23
N LYS A 277 0.32 -19.96 -24.38
CA LYS A 277 0.51 -19.20 -25.64
C LYS A 277 -0.80 -18.59 -26.15
N VAL A 278 -1.92 -19.13 -25.69
CA VAL A 278 -3.28 -18.64 -25.95
C VAL A 278 -3.95 -18.40 -24.61
N ALA A 279 -4.49 -17.19 -24.41
CA ALA A 279 -5.24 -16.84 -23.21
C ALA A 279 -6.56 -17.62 -23.18
N THR A 280 -6.56 -18.81 -22.57
CA THR A 280 -7.79 -19.55 -22.25
C THR A 280 -8.18 -19.25 -20.82
N PRO A 281 -9.46 -18.88 -20.56
CA PRO A 281 -9.91 -18.69 -19.19
C PRO A 281 -9.82 -20.03 -18.46
N ILE A 282 -9.16 -20.04 -17.30
CA ILE A 282 -9.08 -21.25 -16.48
C ILE A 282 -10.48 -21.69 -16.11
N GLN A 283 -10.81 -22.93 -16.44
CA GLN A 283 -12.01 -23.55 -15.91
C GLN A 283 -11.78 -23.90 -14.44
N LYS A 284 -12.73 -23.51 -13.59
CA LYS A 284 -12.65 -23.81 -12.17
C LYS A 284 -12.68 -25.32 -11.93
N GLN A 285 -11.85 -25.80 -11.03
CA GLN A 285 -11.70 -27.22 -10.68
C GLN A 285 -12.69 -27.64 -9.61
N ARG A 286 -13.32 -28.80 -9.79
CA ARG A 286 -14.17 -29.41 -8.75
C ARG A 286 -13.33 -30.11 -7.70
N ILE A 287 -13.69 -29.93 -6.44
CA ILE A 287 -13.15 -30.71 -5.32
C ILE A 287 -13.95 -32.01 -5.26
N ARG A 288 -13.34 -33.13 -5.69
CA ARG A 288 -14.02 -34.43 -5.78
C ARG A 288 -14.30 -35.07 -4.42
N ASN A 289 -13.41 -34.86 -3.44
CA ASN A 289 -13.57 -35.39 -2.09
C ASN A 289 -14.61 -34.53 -1.33
N PRO A 290 -15.72 -35.12 -0.85
CA PRO A 290 -16.79 -34.37 -0.19
C PRO A 290 -16.36 -33.74 1.14
N PHE A 291 -15.55 -34.45 1.94
CA PHE A 291 -15.03 -33.93 3.21
C PHE A 291 -14.12 -32.73 2.97
N ALA A 292 -13.15 -32.85 2.05
CA ALA A 292 -12.27 -31.75 1.69
C ALA A 292 -13.05 -30.55 1.15
N ASN A 293 -14.12 -30.80 0.40
CA ASN A 293 -15.00 -29.75 -0.12
C ASN A 293 -15.68 -28.98 1.03
N VAL A 294 -16.23 -29.69 2.02
CA VAL A 294 -16.84 -29.06 3.21
C VAL A 294 -15.82 -28.25 3.98
N VAL A 295 -14.65 -28.82 4.29
CA VAL A 295 -13.58 -28.12 5.02
C VAL A 295 -13.14 -26.84 4.31
N VAL A 296 -12.92 -26.89 2.99
CA VAL A 296 -12.55 -25.69 2.20
C VAL A 296 -13.66 -24.63 2.25
N HIS A 297 -14.93 -25.03 2.18
CA HIS A 297 -16.05 -24.07 2.31
C HIS A 297 -16.10 -23.46 3.71
N VAL A 298 -15.99 -24.27 4.77
CA VAL A 298 -16.01 -23.78 6.16
C VAL A 298 -14.88 -22.79 6.40
N ILE A 299 -13.64 -23.13 6.02
CA ILE A 299 -12.49 -22.23 6.18
C ILE A 299 -12.67 -20.96 5.34
N ALA A 300 -13.17 -21.07 4.11
CA ALA A 300 -13.41 -19.92 3.25
C ALA A 300 -14.46 -18.96 3.85
N TYR A 301 -15.58 -19.48 4.36
CA TYR A 301 -16.60 -18.63 4.95
C TYR A 301 -16.16 -18.09 6.32
N LEU A 302 -15.41 -18.83 7.11
CA LEU A 302 -14.81 -18.35 8.35
C LEU A 302 -13.87 -17.17 8.10
N MET A 303 -12.97 -17.29 7.12
CA MET A 303 -12.09 -16.19 6.74
C MET A 303 -12.90 -15.02 6.19
N TRP A 304 -13.91 -15.26 5.36
CA TRP A 304 -14.77 -14.19 4.86
C TRP A 304 -15.43 -13.39 6.01
N VAL A 305 -15.87 -14.08 7.06
CA VAL A 305 -16.38 -13.45 8.28
C VAL A 305 -15.30 -12.59 8.96
N ILE A 306 -14.07 -13.10 9.10
CA ILE A 306 -12.94 -12.33 9.70
C ILE A 306 -12.65 -11.03 8.92
N TYR A 307 -12.67 -11.08 7.58
CA TYR A 307 -12.45 -9.88 6.76
C TYR A 307 -13.61 -8.88 6.82
N LEU A 308 -14.84 -9.39 6.95
CA LEU A 308 -16.04 -8.58 6.84
C LEU A 308 -16.48 -7.98 8.18
N ILE A 309 -16.31 -8.70 9.29
CA ILE A 309 -16.73 -8.25 10.62
C ILE A 309 -16.23 -6.83 10.92
N PRO A 310 -14.93 -6.51 10.75
CA PRO A 310 -14.45 -5.17 11.07
C PRO A 310 -15.11 -4.07 10.25
N VAL A 311 -15.29 -4.32 8.95
CA VAL A 311 -15.92 -3.36 8.03
C VAL A 311 -17.39 -3.13 8.42
N VAL A 312 -18.12 -4.21 8.71
CA VAL A 312 -19.54 -4.12 9.10
C VAL A 312 -19.69 -3.43 10.44
N LEU A 313 -18.89 -3.79 11.45
CA LEU A 313 -18.94 -3.16 12.77
C LEU A 313 -18.58 -1.68 12.70
N ILE A 314 -17.58 -1.28 11.91
CA ILE A 314 -17.25 0.14 11.75
C ILE A 314 -18.40 0.92 11.11
N VAL A 315 -19.05 0.35 10.10
CA VAL A 315 -20.24 0.98 9.49
C VAL A 315 -21.39 1.06 10.49
N ILE A 316 -21.60 0.06 11.33
CA ILE A 316 -22.64 0.11 12.37
C ILE A 316 -22.27 1.18 13.41
N PHE A 317 -21.05 1.13 13.95
CA PHE A 317 -20.59 2.01 15.02
C PHE A 317 -20.50 3.48 14.60
N SER A 318 -20.36 3.78 13.31
CA SER A 318 -20.46 5.18 12.85
C SER A 318 -21.85 5.79 13.10
N PHE A 319 -22.89 4.95 13.24
CA PHE A 319 -24.25 5.37 13.58
C PHE A 319 -24.64 5.09 15.05
N VAL A 320 -23.71 4.70 15.92
CA VAL A 320 -24.01 4.37 17.32
C VAL A 320 -23.30 5.33 18.27
N ASP A 321 -23.93 5.67 19.39
CA ASP A 321 -23.30 6.50 20.42
C ASP A 321 -22.15 5.76 21.14
N ALA A 322 -21.16 6.52 21.61
CA ALA A 322 -19.97 5.96 22.25
C ALA A 322 -20.27 5.05 23.46
N ARG A 323 -21.29 5.41 24.26
CA ARG A 323 -21.60 4.68 25.50
C ARG A 323 -22.15 3.30 25.19
N SER A 324 -23.06 3.19 24.23
CA SER A 324 -23.61 1.91 23.79
C SER A 324 -22.55 0.99 23.19
N ILE A 325 -21.59 1.55 22.43
CA ILE A 325 -20.46 0.78 21.87
C ILE A 325 -19.60 0.20 23.00
N LEU A 326 -19.24 1.01 23.99
CA LEU A 326 -18.41 0.57 25.11
C LEU A 326 -19.14 -0.40 26.05
N ALA A 327 -20.44 -0.19 26.28
CA ALA A 327 -21.26 -1.09 27.08
C ALA A 327 -21.46 -2.47 26.43
N GLY A 328 -21.16 -2.62 25.13
CA GLY A 328 -21.40 -3.85 24.38
C GLY A 328 -22.88 -4.13 24.12
N SER A 329 -23.76 -3.15 24.33
CA SER A 329 -25.21 -3.27 24.20
C SER A 329 -25.73 -2.32 23.13
N ILE A 330 -25.90 -2.83 21.91
CA ILE A 330 -26.45 -2.07 20.78
C ILE A 330 -27.96 -2.30 20.74
N THR A 331 -28.72 -1.26 21.04
CA THR A 331 -30.18 -1.25 20.92
C THR A 331 -30.61 -0.28 19.81
N LEU A 332 -31.88 -0.31 19.39
CA LEU A 332 -32.37 0.63 18.37
C LEU A 332 -32.26 2.09 18.83
N ASP A 333 -32.39 2.35 20.14
CA ASP A 333 -32.27 3.68 20.73
C ASP A 333 -30.82 4.20 20.78
N SER A 334 -29.84 3.31 20.60
CA SER A 334 -28.42 3.66 20.52
C SER A 334 -28.03 4.30 19.19
N PHE A 335 -28.90 4.21 18.16
CA PHE A 335 -28.60 4.73 16.83
C PHE A 335 -28.80 6.25 16.75
N THR A 336 -27.78 6.96 16.28
CA THR A 336 -27.78 8.42 16.12
C THR A 336 -27.02 8.87 14.88
N LEU A 337 -27.35 10.05 14.38
CA LEU A 337 -26.61 10.76 13.34
C LEU A 337 -25.65 11.81 13.91
N ASP A 338 -25.61 11.98 15.24
CA ASP A 338 -24.81 13.02 15.91
C ASP A 338 -23.32 12.91 15.59
N ASN A 339 -22.80 11.69 15.39
CA ASN A 339 -21.42 11.46 14.98
C ASN A 339 -21.11 12.13 13.62
N TYR A 340 -22.02 11.99 12.65
CA TYR A 340 -21.89 12.62 11.33
C TYR A 340 -22.11 14.13 11.42
N ILE A 341 -23.12 14.58 12.18
CA ILE A 341 -23.38 16.00 12.41
C ILE A 341 -22.13 16.66 13.01
N THR A 342 -21.53 16.06 14.02
CA THR A 342 -20.30 16.55 14.66
C THR A 342 -19.16 16.69 13.65
N VAL A 343 -18.96 15.68 12.79
CA VAL A 343 -17.93 15.73 11.75
C VAL A 343 -18.17 16.86 10.76
N PHE A 344 -19.40 17.06 10.29
CA PHE A 344 -19.70 18.06 9.26
C PHE A 344 -19.94 19.48 9.79
N SER A 345 -20.29 19.63 11.08
CA SER A 345 -20.55 20.92 11.72
C SER A 345 -19.32 21.50 12.42
N SER A 346 -18.35 20.67 12.83
CA SER A 346 -17.12 21.14 13.46
C SER A 346 -15.98 21.28 12.46
N ALA A 347 -15.46 22.51 12.31
CA ALA A 347 -14.26 22.75 11.51
C ALA A 347 -13.06 21.92 11.99
N ALA A 348 -12.95 21.66 13.30
CA ALA A 348 -11.88 20.84 13.85
C ALA A 348 -12.01 19.36 13.46
N ALA A 349 -13.24 18.84 13.32
CA ALA A 349 -13.49 17.45 12.95
C ALA A 349 -13.36 17.22 11.44
N ILE A 350 -13.86 18.13 10.59
CA ILE A 350 -13.76 17.93 9.14
C ILE A 350 -12.35 18.21 8.58
N ARG A 351 -11.56 19.06 9.27
CA ARG A 351 -10.27 19.54 8.74
C ARG A 351 -9.28 18.42 8.41
N PRO A 352 -9.04 17.40 9.27
CA PRO A 352 -8.12 16.32 8.92
C PRO A 352 -8.51 15.57 7.65
N PHE A 353 -9.81 15.39 7.45
CA PHE A 353 -10.34 14.76 6.25
C PHE A 353 -10.07 15.60 5.00
N ILE A 354 -10.37 16.90 5.03
CA ILE A 354 -10.08 17.83 3.92
C ILE A 354 -8.58 17.88 3.62
N VAL A 355 -7.74 17.95 4.66
CA VAL A 355 -6.29 17.96 4.53
C VAL A 355 -5.81 16.72 3.77
N SER A 356 -6.22 15.52 4.18
CA SER A 356 -5.86 14.28 3.49
C SER A 356 -6.32 14.26 2.03
N VAL A 357 -7.55 14.69 1.74
CA VAL A 357 -8.08 14.76 0.37
C VAL A 357 -7.25 15.73 -0.48
N VAL A 358 -6.93 16.91 0.04
CA VAL A 358 -6.15 17.93 -0.67
C VAL A 358 -4.73 17.45 -0.94
N TYR A 359 -4.01 16.93 0.08
CA TYR A 359 -2.65 16.41 -0.11
C TYR A 359 -2.63 15.24 -1.11
N SER A 360 -3.57 14.31 -1.00
CA SER A 360 -3.66 13.14 -1.89
C SER A 360 -3.98 13.55 -3.33
N ALA A 361 -4.89 14.50 -3.52
CA ALA A 361 -5.25 15.01 -4.85
C ALA A 361 -4.10 15.79 -5.48
N LEU A 362 -3.48 16.70 -4.74
CA LEU A 362 -2.34 17.47 -5.23
C LEU A 362 -1.16 16.56 -5.56
N ALA A 363 -0.77 15.66 -4.66
CA ALA A 363 0.35 14.74 -4.91
C ALA A 363 0.09 13.85 -6.13
N SER A 364 -1.08 13.23 -6.22
CA SER A 364 -1.41 12.35 -7.35
C SER A 364 -1.46 13.08 -8.70
N LEU A 365 -2.02 14.28 -8.76
CA LEU A 365 -2.07 15.11 -9.97
C LEU A 365 -0.68 15.61 -10.38
N ILE A 366 0.12 16.10 -9.42
CA ILE A 366 1.47 16.61 -9.67
C ILE A 366 2.39 15.48 -10.16
N VAL A 367 2.38 14.32 -9.51
CA VAL A 367 3.23 13.18 -9.90
C VAL A 367 2.84 12.67 -11.29
N VAL A 368 1.56 12.43 -11.55
CA VAL A 368 1.12 11.91 -12.86
C VAL A 368 1.35 12.95 -13.95
N GLY A 369 0.97 14.20 -13.73
CA GLY A 369 1.16 15.29 -14.68
C GLY A 369 2.64 15.52 -15.01
N GLY A 370 3.49 15.59 -13.98
CA GLY A 370 4.93 15.75 -14.13
C GLY A 370 5.60 14.57 -14.82
N LEU A 371 5.15 13.34 -14.54
CA LEU A 371 5.75 12.13 -15.13
C LEU A 371 5.20 11.75 -16.49
N LEU A 372 4.09 12.31 -16.99
CA LEU A 372 3.57 12.00 -18.33
C LEU A 372 4.63 12.20 -19.42
N PHE A 373 5.29 13.35 -19.42
CA PHE A 373 6.34 13.63 -20.40
C PHE A 373 7.61 12.80 -20.13
N VAL A 374 7.99 12.66 -18.87
CA VAL A 374 9.20 11.92 -18.43
C VAL A 374 9.08 10.44 -18.81
N ALA A 375 7.95 9.81 -18.52
CA ALA A 375 7.66 8.41 -18.86
C ALA A 375 7.76 8.18 -20.37
N ARG A 376 7.17 9.07 -21.18
CA ARG A 376 7.30 8.99 -22.64
C ARG A 376 8.75 9.16 -23.09
N MET A 377 9.50 10.08 -22.49
CA MET A 377 10.91 10.32 -22.83
C MET A 377 11.78 9.09 -22.54
N LEU A 378 11.64 8.52 -21.35
CA LEU A 378 12.36 7.34 -20.88
C LEU A 378 11.93 6.06 -21.61
N GLN A 379 10.68 5.99 -22.10
CA GLN A 379 10.22 4.87 -22.93
C GLN A 379 10.83 4.93 -24.35
N LYS A 380 10.96 6.13 -24.96
CA LYS A 380 11.46 6.25 -26.34
C LYS A 380 12.97 6.14 -26.46
N HIS A 381 13.70 6.78 -25.54
CA HIS A 381 15.14 6.95 -25.67
C HIS A 381 15.82 6.07 -24.62
N ARG A 382 16.77 5.24 -25.09
CA ARG A 382 17.56 4.35 -24.24
C ARG A 382 19.03 4.77 -24.35
N ASN A 383 19.39 5.83 -23.64
CA ASN A 383 20.76 6.31 -23.52
C ASN A 383 21.18 6.41 -22.04
N LEU A 384 22.47 6.62 -21.77
CA LEU A 384 23.02 6.67 -20.42
C LEU A 384 22.28 7.67 -19.51
N LEU A 385 21.97 8.87 -20.00
CA LEU A 385 21.25 9.89 -19.24
C LEU A 385 19.84 9.43 -18.86
N THR A 386 19.06 8.91 -19.81
CA THR A 386 17.71 8.40 -19.54
C THR A 386 17.74 7.23 -18.56
N THR A 387 18.73 6.34 -18.68
CA THR A 387 18.93 5.23 -17.75
C THR A 387 19.28 5.72 -16.35
N ALA A 388 20.17 6.71 -16.23
CA ALA A 388 20.54 7.31 -14.95
C ALA A 388 19.34 8.01 -14.27
N ILE A 389 18.59 8.84 -15.02
CA ILE A 389 17.36 9.47 -14.52
C ILE A 389 16.37 8.40 -14.06
N GLU A 390 16.19 7.33 -14.84
CA GLU A 390 15.30 6.24 -14.45
C GLU A 390 15.72 5.62 -13.11
N TYR A 391 16.99 5.27 -12.92
CA TYR A 391 17.47 4.70 -11.66
C TYR A 391 17.28 5.66 -10.47
N VAL A 392 17.59 6.94 -10.63
CA VAL A 392 17.44 7.92 -9.55
C VAL A 392 15.97 8.10 -9.17
N LEU A 393 15.06 8.13 -10.14
CA LEU A 393 13.62 8.21 -9.87
C LEU A 393 13.05 6.95 -9.19
N HIS A 394 13.79 5.83 -9.19
CA HIS A 394 13.38 4.62 -8.47
C HIS A 394 13.90 4.56 -7.02
N ILE A 395 14.76 5.48 -6.58
CA ILE A 395 15.29 5.52 -5.20
C ILE A 395 14.17 5.37 -4.15
N PRO A 396 13.02 6.08 -4.24
CA PRO A 396 11.95 5.95 -3.25
C PRO A 396 11.34 4.55 -3.12
N TRP A 397 11.43 3.71 -4.15
CA TRP A 397 10.95 2.32 -4.06
C TRP A 397 11.94 1.43 -3.31
N ILE A 398 13.21 1.81 -3.32
CA ILE A 398 14.30 1.03 -2.75
C ILE A 398 14.45 1.31 -1.24
N LEU A 399 13.99 2.49 -0.80
CA LEU A 399 14.14 2.93 0.57
C LEU A 399 12.81 2.82 1.34
N PRO A 400 12.85 2.40 2.62
CA PRO A 400 11.70 2.49 3.51
C PRO A 400 11.19 3.92 3.62
N ILE A 401 9.87 4.08 3.73
CA ILE A 401 9.22 5.40 3.87
C ILE A 401 9.78 6.17 5.07
N VAL A 402 10.01 5.49 6.19
CA VAL A 402 10.59 6.09 7.40
C VAL A 402 11.98 6.69 7.15
N LEU A 403 12.81 6.00 6.35
CA LEU A 403 14.12 6.52 5.97
C LEU A 403 13.97 7.76 5.11
N ILE A 404 13.11 7.74 4.09
CA ILE A 404 12.84 8.89 3.23
C ILE A 404 12.34 10.08 4.06
N ALA A 405 11.44 9.85 5.01
CA ALA A 405 10.89 10.88 5.86
C ALA A 405 11.96 11.52 6.75
N LEU A 406 12.76 10.72 7.47
CA LEU A 406 13.86 11.23 8.28
C LEU A 406 14.95 11.92 7.46
N ALA A 407 15.25 11.40 6.27
CA ALA A 407 16.16 12.01 5.33
C ALA A 407 15.68 13.40 4.93
N LEU A 408 14.39 13.55 4.60
CA LEU A 408 13.81 14.85 4.26
C LEU A 408 13.84 15.83 5.43
N VAL A 409 13.46 15.40 6.64
CA VAL A 409 13.57 16.24 7.86
C VAL A 409 15.01 16.72 8.06
N THR A 410 15.97 15.81 7.93
CA THR A 410 17.39 16.08 8.20
C THR A 410 18.06 16.92 7.11
N ALA A 411 17.62 16.81 5.85
CA ALA A 411 18.12 17.70 4.81
C ALA A 411 17.54 19.12 4.94
N PHE A 412 16.29 19.26 5.34
CA PHE A 412 15.58 20.53 5.24
C PHE A 412 15.23 21.17 6.59
N ASP A 413 15.84 20.74 7.69
CA ASP A 413 15.80 21.43 8.99
C ASP A 413 16.74 22.65 9.08
N GLN A 414 17.48 22.93 8.00
CA GLN A 414 18.33 24.10 7.84
C GLN A 414 18.16 24.72 6.44
N PRO A 415 18.51 26.01 6.24
CA PRO A 415 18.46 26.67 4.94
C PRO A 415 19.27 25.92 3.88
N ARG A 416 18.65 25.61 2.73
CA ARG A 416 19.33 24.94 1.60
C ARG A 416 19.25 25.76 0.32
N SER A 417 20.40 26.03 -0.30
CA SER A 417 20.50 26.80 -1.55
C SER A 417 19.73 26.16 -2.72
N ILE A 418 19.65 24.83 -2.77
CA ILE A 418 18.91 24.10 -3.82
C ILE A 418 17.40 24.39 -3.81
N VAL A 419 16.87 24.87 -2.69
CA VAL A 419 15.49 25.36 -2.54
C VAL A 419 15.49 26.84 -2.17
N ALA A 420 16.37 27.63 -2.79
CA ALA A 420 16.44 29.08 -2.63
C ALA A 420 16.62 29.59 -1.18
N GLY A 421 17.29 28.81 -0.33
CA GLY A 421 17.56 29.17 1.07
C GLY A 421 16.40 28.91 2.03
N PHE A 422 15.30 28.30 1.58
CA PHE A 422 14.19 27.96 2.47
C PHE A 422 14.50 26.76 3.37
N VAL A 423 13.96 26.82 4.59
CA VAL A 423 13.81 25.67 5.50
C VAL A 423 12.46 25.05 5.20
N LEU A 424 12.41 23.76 4.86
CA LEU A 424 11.15 23.08 4.52
C LEU A 424 10.58 22.29 5.71
N THR A 425 11.42 21.87 6.65
CA THR A 425 10.96 21.22 7.88
C THR A 425 10.04 22.15 8.65
N GLY A 426 8.89 21.63 9.07
CA GLY A 426 7.84 22.43 9.71
C GLY A 426 6.99 23.26 8.75
N THR A 427 7.12 23.11 7.42
CA THR A 427 6.24 23.72 6.42
C THR A 427 5.23 22.71 5.87
N PRO A 428 4.04 23.13 5.39
CA PRO A 428 3.08 22.22 4.76
C PRO A 428 3.60 21.59 3.45
N VAL A 429 4.64 22.15 2.83
CA VAL A 429 5.14 21.70 1.53
C VAL A 429 5.94 20.39 1.65
N LEU A 430 6.61 20.15 2.78
CA LEU A 430 7.50 19.00 2.92
C LEU A 430 6.76 17.66 2.86
N LEU A 431 5.57 17.56 3.47
CA LEU A 431 4.73 16.37 3.36
C LEU A 431 4.27 16.14 1.91
N LEU A 432 3.89 17.21 1.20
CA LEU A 432 3.49 17.11 -0.21
C LEU A 432 4.65 16.59 -1.08
N ILE A 433 5.87 17.09 -0.86
CA ILE A 433 7.07 16.60 -1.54
C ILE A 433 7.30 15.11 -1.25
N ALA A 434 7.15 14.68 0.00
CA ALA A 434 7.31 13.27 0.36
C ALA A 434 6.29 12.37 -0.35
N TYR A 435 5.02 12.79 -0.38
CA TYR A 435 3.97 12.06 -1.12
C TYR A 435 4.26 12.00 -2.61
N ILE A 436 4.75 13.09 -3.19
CA ILE A 436 5.18 13.10 -4.59
C ILE A 436 6.31 12.08 -4.78
N SER A 437 7.39 12.19 -4.00
CA SER A 437 8.57 11.34 -4.08
C SER A 437 8.24 9.85 -3.98
N VAL A 438 7.43 9.45 -2.99
CA VAL A 438 7.07 8.04 -2.76
C VAL A 438 6.23 7.47 -3.92
N LYS A 439 5.42 8.28 -4.62
CA LYS A 439 4.59 7.81 -5.73
C LYS A 439 5.28 7.84 -7.10
N ILE A 440 6.46 8.45 -7.23
CA ILE A 440 7.21 8.50 -8.50
C ILE A 440 7.45 7.11 -9.11
N PRO A 441 8.03 6.12 -8.40
CA PRO A 441 8.46 4.87 -9.03
C PRO A 441 7.28 4.07 -9.59
N PHE A 442 6.21 3.95 -8.79
CA PHE A 442 4.99 3.26 -9.18
C PHE A 442 4.31 3.93 -10.37
N THR A 443 4.18 5.26 -10.33
CA THR A 443 3.57 6.05 -11.41
C THR A 443 4.38 5.95 -12.69
N LEU A 444 5.71 6.05 -12.59
CA LEU A 444 6.61 5.95 -13.73
C LEU A 444 6.49 4.60 -14.43
N ARG A 445 6.49 3.50 -13.66
CA ARG A 445 6.35 2.14 -14.18
C ARG A 445 5.03 1.96 -14.94
N LEU A 446 3.91 2.40 -14.36
CA LEU A 446 2.59 2.24 -14.98
C LEU A 446 2.40 3.16 -16.20
N LEU A 447 2.88 4.40 -16.16
CA LEU A 447 2.83 5.30 -17.31
C LEU A 447 3.68 4.77 -18.47
N LYS A 448 4.89 4.24 -18.21
CA LYS A 448 5.72 3.61 -19.24
C LYS A 448 5.01 2.44 -19.91
N ALA A 449 4.33 1.59 -19.12
CA ALA A 449 3.51 0.50 -19.66
C ALA A 449 2.34 1.02 -20.51
N GLY A 450 1.68 2.10 -20.08
CA GLY A 450 0.64 2.78 -20.85
C GLY A 450 1.16 3.28 -22.21
N PHE A 451 2.29 3.98 -22.23
CA PHE A 451 2.90 4.44 -23.49
C PHE A 451 3.37 3.29 -24.38
N ALA A 452 3.87 2.19 -23.81
CA ALA A 452 4.28 1.01 -24.58
C ALA A 452 3.12 0.29 -25.28
N SER A 453 1.87 0.52 -24.85
CA SER A 453 0.68 -0.03 -25.53
C SER A 453 0.24 0.76 -26.77
N VAL A 454 0.76 1.98 -26.97
CA VAL A 454 0.42 2.82 -28.12
C VAL A 454 1.31 2.44 -29.32
N PRO A 455 0.73 2.12 -30.50
CA PRO A 455 1.52 1.80 -31.68
C PRO A 455 2.38 2.97 -32.15
N ASP A 456 3.67 2.73 -32.42
CA ASP A 456 4.58 3.75 -32.94
C ASP A 456 4.13 4.32 -34.31
N SER A 457 3.35 3.56 -35.08
CA SER A 457 2.80 3.98 -36.38
C SER A 457 1.93 5.23 -36.32
N LEU A 458 1.28 5.51 -35.18
CA LEU A 458 0.50 6.74 -34.98
C LEU A 458 1.40 7.98 -34.92
N GLU A 459 2.60 7.84 -34.34
CA GLU A 459 3.58 8.92 -34.32
C GLU A 459 4.22 9.12 -35.68
N ASP A 460 4.51 8.04 -36.41
CA ASP A 460 5.08 8.11 -37.75
C ASP A 460 4.11 8.75 -38.73
N ALA A 461 2.83 8.36 -38.69
CA ALA A 461 1.77 9.02 -39.46
C ALA A 461 1.68 10.52 -39.14
N SER A 462 1.73 10.89 -37.85
CA SER A 462 1.73 12.29 -37.43
C SER A 462 2.93 13.08 -37.97
N ARG A 463 4.12 12.46 -38.03
CA ARG A 463 5.34 13.10 -38.55
C ARG A 463 5.31 13.24 -40.07
N ILE A 464 4.80 12.24 -40.80
CA ILE A 464 4.61 12.30 -42.25
C ILE A 464 3.68 13.47 -42.62
N LEU A 465 2.64 13.71 -41.81
CA LEU A 465 1.74 14.86 -41.94
C LEU A 465 2.36 16.20 -41.47
N GLY A 466 3.66 16.24 -41.17
CA GLY A 466 4.39 17.47 -40.82
C GLY A 466 4.21 17.94 -39.37
N ALA A 467 3.57 17.15 -38.49
CA ALA A 467 3.37 17.57 -37.11
C ALA A 467 4.67 17.54 -36.29
N LYS A 468 4.87 18.57 -35.46
CA LYS A 468 5.99 18.65 -34.52
C LYS A 468 5.80 17.67 -33.35
N SER A 469 6.89 17.22 -32.74
CA SER A 469 6.85 16.23 -31.63
C SER A 469 5.94 16.64 -30.46
N LEU A 470 5.85 17.93 -30.12
CA LEU A 470 4.97 18.40 -29.05
C LEU A 470 3.49 18.33 -29.44
N THR A 471 3.18 18.58 -30.72
CA THR A 471 1.84 18.44 -31.27
C THR A 471 1.41 16.98 -31.25
N THR A 472 2.27 16.06 -31.71
CA THR A 472 2.05 14.61 -31.62
C THR A 472 1.83 14.17 -30.17
N PHE A 473 2.68 14.64 -29.24
CA PHE A 473 2.53 14.30 -27.83
C PHE A 473 1.19 14.77 -27.25
N ARG A 474 0.83 16.05 -27.42
CA ARG A 474 -0.37 16.63 -26.81
C ARG A 474 -1.68 16.17 -27.46
N ARG A 475 -1.72 16.04 -28.79
CA ARG A 475 -2.97 15.78 -29.54
C ARG A 475 -3.20 14.30 -29.83
N ILE A 476 -2.17 13.46 -29.78
CA ILE A 476 -2.28 12.02 -30.10
C ILE A 476 -1.94 11.19 -28.87
N LEU A 477 -0.75 11.35 -28.31
CA LEU A 477 -0.28 10.45 -27.25
C LEU A 477 -0.99 10.67 -25.90
N ILE A 478 -1.16 11.91 -25.45
CA ILE A 478 -1.84 12.21 -24.19
C ILE A 478 -3.28 11.67 -24.20
N PRO A 479 -4.14 11.96 -25.21
CA PRO A 479 -5.51 11.45 -25.22
C PRO A 479 -5.59 9.92 -25.17
N LEU A 480 -4.66 9.23 -25.83
CA LEU A 480 -4.60 7.75 -25.82
C LEU A 480 -4.17 7.19 -24.47
N VAL A 481 -3.26 7.86 -23.77
CA VAL A 481 -2.75 7.42 -22.45
C VAL A 481 -3.58 7.97 -21.29
N LEU A 482 -4.45 8.95 -21.53
CA LEU A 482 -5.26 9.62 -20.50
C LEU A 482 -6.09 8.65 -19.64
N PRO A 483 -6.76 7.60 -20.19
CA PRO A 483 -7.48 6.63 -19.37
C PRO A 483 -6.56 5.90 -18.38
N THR A 484 -5.36 5.54 -18.83
CA THR A 484 -4.32 4.91 -17.99
C THR A 484 -3.80 5.90 -16.95
N ALA A 485 -3.52 7.14 -17.35
CA ALA A 485 -3.06 8.19 -16.44
C ALA A 485 -4.10 8.49 -15.34
N ALA A 486 -5.39 8.62 -15.70
CA ALA A 486 -6.48 8.82 -14.76
C ALA A 486 -6.62 7.66 -13.78
N ALA A 487 -6.43 6.41 -14.25
CA ALA A 487 -6.44 5.25 -13.37
C ALA A 487 -5.28 5.27 -12.37
N ILE A 488 -4.08 5.65 -12.81
CA ILE A 488 -2.92 5.79 -11.94
C ILE A 488 -3.13 6.94 -10.93
N THR A 489 -3.71 8.07 -11.35
CA THR A 489 -4.07 9.17 -10.44
C THR A 489 -5.01 8.70 -9.35
N ALA A 490 -6.06 7.97 -9.69
CA ALA A 490 -7.01 7.40 -8.73
C ALA A 490 -6.36 6.41 -7.74
N LEU A 491 -5.47 5.53 -8.22
CA LEU A 491 -4.72 4.61 -7.37
C LEU A 491 -3.81 5.36 -6.39
N ASN A 492 -3.06 6.35 -6.89
CA ASN A 492 -2.19 7.17 -6.06
C ASN A 492 -2.98 7.95 -5.02
N PHE A 493 -4.08 8.59 -5.42
CA PHE A 493 -4.98 9.32 -4.55
C PHE A 493 -5.50 8.42 -3.42
N ASN A 494 -6.11 7.27 -3.75
CA ASN A 494 -6.65 6.36 -2.75
C ASN A 494 -5.58 5.88 -1.77
N SER A 495 -4.36 5.60 -2.25
CA SER A 495 -3.25 5.11 -1.42
C SER A 495 -2.56 6.17 -0.55
N LEU A 496 -3.01 7.43 -0.59
CA LEU A 496 -2.49 8.53 0.24
C LEU A 496 -3.54 9.07 1.22
N LEU A 497 -4.82 8.75 1.03
CA LEU A 497 -5.92 9.31 1.84
C LEU A 497 -5.77 8.97 3.33
N ASP A 498 -5.37 7.75 3.62
CA ASP A 498 -5.18 7.20 4.96
C ASP A 498 -3.69 7.05 5.32
N ASP A 499 -2.78 7.71 4.60
CA ASP A 499 -1.36 7.62 4.88
C ASP A 499 -1.05 8.16 6.28
N TYR A 500 -0.38 7.31 7.06
CA TYR A 500 0.22 7.65 8.34
C TYR A 500 1.75 7.60 8.26
N ASP A 501 2.30 6.72 7.42
CA ASP A 501 3.70 6.31 7.51
C ASP A 501 4.68 7.44 7.16
N ALA A 502 4.35 8.28 6.17
CA ALA A 502 5.10 9.51 5.90
C ALA A 502 4.55 10.71 6.69
N ALA A 503 3.21 10.78 6.84
CA ALA A 503 2.52 11.86 7.51
C ALA A 503 3.09 12.16 8.89
N ILE A 504 3.25 11.16 9.76
CA ILE A 504 3.63 11.36 11.17
C ILE A 504 4.96 12.09 11.36
N PHE A 505 5.89 11.96 10.42
CA PHE A 505 7.21 12.60 10.49
C PHE A 505 7.23 14.02 9.90
N LEU A 506 6.33 14.32 8.96
CA LEU A 506 6.47 15.46 8.05
C LEU A 506 5.29 16.44 8.07
N TYR A 507 4.19 16.08 8.71
CA TYR A 507 3.00 16.93 8.72
C TYR A 507 3.23 18.22 9.49
N HIS A 508 2.58 19.29 9.03
CA HIS A 508 2.52 20.55 9.77
C HIS A 508 1.39 20.47 10.82
N PRO A 509 1.59 20.86 12.10
CA PRO A 509 0.58 20.76 13.14
C PRO A 509 -0.79 21.37 12.80
N LEU A 510 -0.80 22.53 12.14
CA LEU A 510 -2.03 23.15 11.61
C LEU A 510 -2.72 22.32 10.50
N TYR A 511 -1.99 21.59 9.66
CA TYR A 511 -2.54 20.81 8.56
C TYR A 511 -2.39 19.32 8.85
N LYS A 512 -3.01 18.87 9.96
CA LYS A 512 -2.99 17.48 10.42
C LYS A 512 -3.73 16.58 9.42
N PRO A 513 -3.08 15.58 8.80
CA PRO A 513 -3.73 14.62 7.93
C PRO A 513 -4.62 13.65 8.72
N LEU A 514 -5.57 13.03 8.03
CA LEU A 514 -6.54 12.13 8.63
C LEU A 514 -5.90 10.92 9.30
N GLY A 515 -4.86 10.33 8.69
CA GLY A 515 -4.18 9.17 9.26
C GLY A 515 -3.58 9.46 10.64
N VAL A 516 -3.04 10.68 10.84
CA VAL A 516 -2.52 11.13 12.14
C VAL A 516 -3.65 11.34 13.14
N ALA A 517 -4.76 11.96 12.72
CA ALA A 517 -5.93 12.18 13.58
C ALA A 517 -6.58 10.86 14.05
N ILE A 518 -6.66 9.85 13.18
CA ILE A 518 -7.14 8.50 13.53
C ILE A 518 -6.21 7.87 14.56
N GLN A 519 -4.89 7.96 14.37
CA GLN A 519 -3.92 7.39 15.30
C GLN A 519 -3.99 8.04 16.69
N GLU A 520 -4.10 9.36 16.77
CA GLU A 520 -4.26 10.08 18.05
C GLU A 520 -5.56 9.68 18.75
N SER A 521 -6.66 9.57 18.00
CA SER A 521 -7.96 9.15 18.53
C SER A 521 -7.93 7.71 19.04
N THR A 522 -7.12 6.85 18.41
CA THR A 522 -6.93 5.46 18.84
C THR A 522 -6.11 5.36 20.12
N ARG A 523 -5.18 6.29 20.36
CA ARG A 523 -4.36 6.36 21.60
C ARG A 523 -5.05 7.08 22.76
N GLY A 524 -6.01 7.94 22.49
CA GLY A 524 -6.73 8.71 23.49
C GLY A 524 -7.68 7.83 24.29
N GLU A 525 -7.14 7.03 25.22
CA GLU A 525 -7.87 6.01 26.01
C GLU A 525 -9.03 6.56 26.87
N ASN A 526 -9.32 7.86 26.86
CA ASN A 526 -10.40 8.50 27.62
C ASN A 526 -11.23 9.52 26.83
N ASN A 527 -11.11 9.60 25.50
CA ASN A 527 -11.94 10.50 24.71
C ASN A 527 -13.13 9.75 24.10
N LEU A 528 -14.19 9.59 24.90
CA LEU A 528 -15.43 8.88 24.53
C LEU A 528 -16.00 9.39 23.20
N ASP A 529 -15.85 10.68 22.92
CA ASP A 529 -16.40 11.29 21.71
C ASP A 529 -15.52 11.06 20.46
N ALA A 530 -14.23 10.73 20.61
CA ALA A 530 -13.30 10.56 19.49
C ALA A 530 -13.42 9.22 18.77
N MET A 531 -13.89 8.17 19.47
CA MET A 531 -14.02 6.82 18.91
C MET A 531 -15.11 6.77 17.81
N PRO A 532 -16.36 7.22 18.04
CA PRO A 532 -17.38 7.24 16.99
C PRO A 532 -17.00 8.11 15.78
N ILE A 533 -16.34 9.24 16.03
CA ILE A 533 -15.83 10.14 14.97
C ILE A 533 -14.82 9.39 14.07
N THR A 534 -13.96 8.56 14.64
CA THR A 534 -12.99 7.76 13.89
C THR A 534 -13.67 6.74 12.97
N PHE A 535 -14.80 6.16 13.39
CA PHE A 535 -15.61 5.31 12.52
C PHE A 535 -16.23 6.10 11.37
N VAL A 536 -16.74 7.31 11.62
CA VAL A 536 -17.24 8.20 10.55
C VAL A 536 -16.14 8.49 9.53
N TYR A 537 -14.93 8.85 9.98
CA TYR A 537 -13.78 9.05 9.08
C TYR A 537 -13.50 7.82 8.22
N THR A 538 -13.51 6.64 8.84
CA THR A 538 -13.29 5.36 8.15
C THR A 538 -14.35 5.09 7.09
N VAL A 539 -15.62 5.33 7.40
CA VAL A 539 -16.73 5.16 6.45
C VAL A 539 -16.62 6.13 5.28
N LEU A 540 -16.32 7.40 5.54
CA LEU A 540 -16.12 8.40 4.49
C LEU A 540 -14.95 8.04 3.58
N LEU A 541 -13.85 7.55 4.13
CA LEU A 541 -12.72 7.03 3.36
C LEU A 541 -13.11 5.86 2.46
N MET A 542 -13.78 4.85 3.02
CA MET A 542 -14.26 3.69 2.24
C MET A 542 -15.18 4.11 1.10
N ILE A 543 -16.08 5.08 1.33
CA ILE A 543 -16.95 5.63 0.29
C ILE A 543 -16.13 6.32 -0.80
N ILE A 544 -15.21 7.22 -0.45
CA ILE A 544 -14.36 7.93 -1.43
C ILE A 544 -13.52 6.94 -2.24
N MET A 545 -12.85 6.00 -1.58
CA MET A 545 -12.01 5.01 -2.24
C MET A 545 -12.84 4.12 -3.18
N GLY A 546 -14.01 3.68 -2.72
CA GLY A 546 -14.95 2.88 -3.51
C GLY A 546 -15.50 3.62 -4.72
N VAL A 547 -15.95 4.87 -4.57
CA VAL A 547 -16.43 5.73 -5.66
C VAL A 547 -15.31 5.98 -6.68
N THR A 548 -14.11 6.32 -6.21
CA THR A 548 -12.95 6.57 -7.07
C THR A 548 -12.59 5.32 -7.89
N MET A 549 -12.58 4.14 -7.26
CA MET A 549 -12.35 2.87 -7.97
C MET A 549 -13.46 2.55 -8.97
N TYR A 550 -14.73 2.78 -8.60
CA TYR A 550 -15.86 2.54 -9.50
C TYR A 550 -15.84 3.45 -10.74
N LEU A 551 -15.54 4.73 -10.56
CA LEU A 551 -15.48 5.70 -11.66
C LEU A 551 -14.39 5.36 -12.68
N VAL A 552 -13.24 4.87 -12.21
CA VAL A 552 -12.11 4.51 -13.05
C VAL A 552 -12.25 3.11 -13.66
N TYR A 553 -12.44 2.08 -12.84
CA TYR A 553 -12.39 0.69 -13.26
C TYR A 553 -13.77 0.10 -13.62
N GLY A 554 -14.84 0.63 -13.02
CA GLY A 554 -16.21 0.16 -13.27
C GLY A 554 -16.77 0.57 -14.63
N ARG A 555 -16.25 1.65 -15.23
CA ARG A 555 -16.71 2.12 -16.55
C ARG A 555 -16.03 1.39 -17.72
N GLY A 556 -14.73 1.08 -17.61
CA GLY A 556 -13.97 0.41 -18.66
C GLY A 556 -14.44 -1.02 -18.97
N SER A 557 -14.96 -1.73 -17.96
CA SER A 557 -15.49 -3.10 -18.11
C SER A 557 -16.85 -3.17 -18.84
N ARG A 558 -17.58 -2.05 -18.96
CA ARG A 558 -18.83 -1.98 -19.76
C ARG A 558 -18.60 -1.64 -21.23
N ALA A 559 -17.49 -0.98 -21.57
CA ALA A 559 -17.18 -0.57 -22.96
C ALA A 559 -16.79 -1.74 -23.87
N GLY A 560 -16.36 -2.88 -23.31
CA GLY A 560 -16.02 -4.10 -24.04
C GLY A 560 -17.12 -5.17 -24.10
N ALA A 561 -18.31 -4.93 -23.53
CA ALA A 561 -19.41 -5.87 -23.63
C ALA A 561 -19.99 -5.80 -25.06
N PRO A 562 -20.03 -6.91 -25.83
CA PRO A 562 -20.63 -6.89 -27.15
C PRO A 562 -22.09 -6.44 -27.00
N ARG A 563 -22.44 -5.34 -27.68
CA ARG A 563 -23.83 -4.89 -27.83
C ARG A 563 -24.64 -6.11 -28.26
N LYS A 564 -25.55 -6.60 -27.39
CA LYS A 564 -26.50 -7.64 -27.76
C LYS A 564 -27.15 -7.23 -29.08
N ALA A 565 -26.91 -8.01 -30.13
CA ALA A 565 -27.50 -7.79 -31.44
C ALA A 565 -29.01 -7.65 -31.24
N ARG A 566 -29.53 -6.47 -31.59
CA ARG A 566 -30.96 -6.17 -31.58
C ARG A 566 -31.57 -7.16 -32.57
N LYS A 567 -32.35 -8.14 -32.07
CA LYS A 567 -33.11 -9.07 -32.92
C LYS A 567 -34.00 -8.21 -33.82
N THR A 568 -33.62 -8.09 -35.09
CA THR A 568 -34.51 -7.66 -36.16
C THR A 568 -35.60 -8.73 -36.23
N ARG A 569 -36.82 -8.37 -35.85
CA ARG A 569 -38.01 -9.14 -36.20
C ARG A 569 -38.19 -8.97 -37.72
N ALA A 570 -38.08 -10.09 -38.44
CA ALA A 570 -38.69 -10.21 -39.75
C ALA A 570 -40.21 -10.39 -39.57
#